data_AF-X1IP50-F1
#
_entry.id   AF-X1IP50-F1
#
_cell.length_a   1.000
_cell.length_b   1.000
_cell.length_c   1.000
_cell.angle_alpha   90.00
_cell.angle_beta   90.00
_cell.angle_gamma   90.00
#
_symmetry.space_group_name_H-M   'P 1'
#
loop_
_entity.id
_entity.type
_entity.pdbx_description
1 polymer ?
#
loop_
_entity_poly.entity_id
_entity_poly.type
_entity_poly.pdbx_seq_one_letter_code
_entity_poly.pdbx_strand_id
1 'polypeptide(L)'
;MALSREEITQIATRTADEVMDRVRERERDSLMLHSTPYAYGSPGIVVDEALAKATSCRCIEYQPGKKLCFSKGIIGALSDEQETIYCPTTVPLESPGLEKRLEGWMAS
;
A
#
# COMPACT_ATOMS: atom_id res chain seq x y z
N MET A 1 -43.57 11.55 -34.17
CA MET A 1 -43.82 12.42 -33.00
C MET A 1 -42.48 12.97 -32.55
N ALA A 2 -42.39 14.28 -32.37
CA ALA A 2 -41.20 14.90 -31.77
C ALA A 2 -41.31 14.78 -30.25
N LEU A 3 -40.19 14.48 -29.59
CA LEU A 3 -40.13 14.44 -28.13
C LEU A 3 -40.36 15.84 -27.57
N SER A 4 -41.09 15.91 -26.45
CA SER A 4 -41.23 17.12 -25.68
C SER A 4 -39.92 17.50 -24.98
N ARG A 5 -39.80 18.78 -24.61
CA ARG A 5 -38.61 19.29 -23.91
C ARG A 5 -38.38 18.60 -22.56
N GLU A 6 -39.47 18.19 -21.91
CA GLU A 6 -39.44 17.45 -20.64
C GLU A 6 -38.91 16.04 -20.83
N GLU A 7 -39.37 15.32 -21.86
CA GLU A 7 -38.86 14.00 -22.22
C GLU A 7 -37.37 14.04 -22.56
N ILE A 8 -36.93 15.05 -23.33
CA ILE A 8 -35.51 15.25 -23.65
C ILE A 8 -34.68 15.46 -22.38
N THR A 9 -35.18 16.26 -21.44
CA THR A 9 -34.48 16.54 -20.19
C THR A 9 -34.37 15.29 -19.32
N GLN A 10 -35.45 14.51 -19.20
CA GLN A 10 -35.42 13.25 -18.45
C GLN A 10 -34.45 12.23 -19.04
N ILE A 11 -34.42 12.11 -20.37
CA ILE A 11 -33.49 11.21 -21.06
C ILE A 11 -32.05 11.67 -20.82
N ALA A 12 -31.77 12.96 -20.97
CA ALA A 12 -30.43 13.51 -20.76
C ALA A 12 -29.92 13.28 -19.33
N THR A 13 -30.76 13.50 -18.32
CA THR A 13 -30.39 13.26 -16.91
C THR A 13 -30.12 11.78 -16.67
N ARG A 14 -31.02 10.89 -17.11
CA ARG A 14 -30.83 9.44 -16.92
C ARG A 14 -29.56 8.94 -17.61
N THR A 15 -29.31 9.40 -18.83
CA THR A 15 -28.08 9.04 -19.56
C THR A 15 -26.84 9.60 -18.87
N ALA A 16 -26.89 10.81 -18.33
CA ALA A 16 -25.78 11.38 -17.56
C ALA A 16 -25.47 10.55 -16.32
N ASP A 17 -26.49 10.15 -15.55
CA ASP A 17 -26.32 9.31 -14.36
C ASP A 17 -25.72 7.94 -14.71
N GLU A 18 -26.28 7.25 -15.73
CA GLU A 18 -25.78 5.95 -16.18
C GLU A 18 -24.33 6.02 -16.68
N VAL A 19 -23.95 7.09 -17.38
CA VAL A 19 -22.58 7.29 -17.85
C VAL A 19 -21.64 7.58 -16.68
N MET A 20 -22.06 8.42 -15.73
CA MET A 20 -21.26 8.75 -14.55
C MET A 20 -21.00 7.52 -13.67
N ASP A 21 -21.98 6.64 -13.50
CA ASP A 21 -21.80 5.40 -12.74
C ASP A 21 -20.82 4.46 -13.44
N ARG A 22 -20.91 4.30 -14.76
CA ARG A 22 -19.94 3.50 -15.54
C ARG A 22 -18.54 4.08 -15.51
N VAL A 23 -18.41 5.41 -15.57
CA VAL A 23 -17.11 6.09 -15.44
C VAL A 23 -16.54 5.87 -14.05
N ARG A 24 -17.35 6.03 -12.98
CA ARG A 24 -16.92 5.78 -11.59
C ARG A 24 -16.48 4.34 -11.36
N GLU A 25 -17.20 3.35 -11.89
CA GLU A 25 -16.79 1.95 -11.78
C GLU A 25 -15.46 1.69 -12.50
N ARG A 26 -15.30 2.22 -13.72
CA ARG A 26 -14.06 2.07 -14.50
C ARG A 26 -12.89 2.84 -13.91
N GLU A 27 -13.14 4.02 -13.36
CA GLU A 27 -12.13 4.85 -12.70
C GLU A 27 -11.79 4.34 -11.31
N ARG A 28 -12.68 3.63 -10.59
CA ARG A 28 -12.30 2.97 -9.35
C ARG A 28 -11.13 2.01 -9.56
N ASP A 29 -11.08 1.35 -10.72
CA ASP A 29 -10.01 0.41 -11.03
C ASP A 29 -8.81 1.09 -11.73
N SER A 30 -9.00 2.24 -12.40
CA SER A 30 -7.97 2.91 -13.20
C SER A 30 -7.35 4.19 -12.58
N LEU A 31 -8.06 4.87 -11.66
CA LEU A 31 -7.57 6.02 -10.87
C LEU A 31 -6.98 5.59 -9.51
N MET A 32 -7.18 4.34 -9.11
CA MET A 32 -6.30 3.68 -8.16
C MET A 32 -4.95 3.49 -8.86
N LEU A 33 -4.19 4.57 -8.98
CA LEU A 33 -2.79 4.54 -9.35
C LEU A 33 -2.12 3.56 -8.38
N HIS A 34 -1.94 2.33 -8.86
CA HIS A 34 -1.48 1.20 -8.10
C HIS A 34 -0.11 1.52 -7.49
N SER A 35 -0.07 1.96 -6.24
CA SER A 35 1.04 1.53 -5.40
C SER A 35 0.82 0.03 -5.21
N THR A 36 1.29 -0.76 -6.18
CA THR A 36 1.47 -2.21 -6.06
C THR A 36 2.00 -2.60 -4.66
N PRO A 37 2.83 -1.79 -3.97
CA PRO A 37 3.07 -1.96 -2.56
C PRO A 37 1.80 -2.10 -1.69
N TYR A 38 0.83 -1.17 -1.70
CA TYR A 38 -0.32 -1.21 -0.79
C TYR A 38 -1.22 -2.45 -0.95
N ALA A 39 -1.37 -2.97 -2.17
CA ALA A 39 -2.21 -4.14 -2.44
C ALA A 39 -1.62 -5.46 -1.89
N TYR A 40 -0.30 -5.51 -1.72
CA TYR A 40 0.42 -6.70 -1.22
C TYR A 40 1.04 -6.48 0.17
N GLY A 41 0.69 -5.40 0.88
CA GLY A 41 1.30 -5.07 2.18
C GLY A 41 2.72 -4.49 2.08
N SER A 42 3.13 -4.05 0.90
CA SER A 42 4.42 -3.44 0.55
C SER A 42 5.61 -4.33 0.89
N PRO A 43 5.67 -5.55 0.33
CA PRO A 43 6.78 -6.44 0.59
C PRO A 43 8.07 -5.79 0.10
N GLY A 44 9.14 -5.95 0.86
CA GLY A 44 10.45 -5.45 0.49
C GLY A 44 10.90 -6.10 -0.81
N ILE A 45 11.57 -5.33 -1.67
CA ILE A 45 12.09 -5.82 -2.94
C ILE A 45 13.40 -6.55 -2.67
N VAL A 46 13.45 -7.86 -2.93
CA VAL A 46 14.68 -8.65 -2.77
C VAL A 46 15.65 -8.28 -3.89
N VAL A 47 16.81 -7.78 -3.51
CA VAL A 47 17.89 -7.38 -4.44
C VAL A 47 19.07 -8.35 -4.37
N ASP A 48 19.36 -8.86 -3.17
CA ASP A 48 20.38 -9.87 -2.94
C ASP A 48 19.87 -10.90 -1.91
N GLU A 49 19.40 -12.03 -2.42
CA GLU A 49 18.81 -13.09 -1.61
C GLU A 49 19.84 -13.77 -0.69
N ALA A 50 21.07 -13.95 -1.18
CA ALA A 50 22.13 -14.61 -0.42
C ALA A 50 22.55 -13.74 0.76
N LEU A 51 22.72 -12.44 0.54
CA LEU A 51 23.01 -11.48 1.60
C LEU A 51 21.84 -11.35 2.59
N ALA A 52 20.60 -11.36 2.08
CA ALA A 52 19.41 -11.28 2.93
C ALA A 52 19.31 -12.46 3.91
N LYS A 53 19.62 -13.68 3.45
CA LYS A 53 19.63 -14.90 4.29
C LYS A 53 20.82 -14.99 5.24
N ALA A 54 21.96 -14.42 4.86
CA ALA A 54 23.20 -14.49 5.65
C ALA A 54 23.29 -13.44 6.76
N THR A 55 22.48 -12.39 6.72
CA THR A 55 22.58 -11.24 7.63
C THR A 55 21.40 -11.15 8.60
N SER A 56 21.64 -10.60 9.79
CA SER A 56 20.58 -10.36 10.77
C SER A 56 19.65 -9.23 10.31
N CYS A 57 18.34 -9.42 10.48
CA CYS A 57 17.36 -8.36 10.28
C CYS A 57 17.45 -7.31 11.39
N ARG A 58 17.17 -6.05 11.05
CA ARG A 58 17.06 -4.95 12.01
C ARG A 58 15.61 -4.54 12.14
N CYS A 59 15.06 -4.60 13.35
CA CYS A 59 13.65 -4.37 13.60
C CYS A 59 13.42 -3.22 14.57
N ILE A 60 12.38 -2.43 14.32
CA ILE A 60 11.90 -1.38 15.21
C ILE A 60 10.43 -1.65 15.57
N GLU A 61 10.11 -1.60 16.85
CA GLU A 61 8.72 -1.70 17.31
C GLU A 61 8.08 -0.31 17.28
N TYR A 62 6.90 -0.21 16.67
CA TYR A 62 6.17 1.06 16.59
C TYR A 62 4.84 1.00 17.34
N GLN A 63 4.19 -0.15 17.42
CA GLN A 63 3.03 -0.39 18.30
C GLN A 63 3.27 -1.66 19.10
N PRO A 64 2.63 -1.83 20.27
CA PRO A 64 2.71 -3.07 21.02
C PRO A 64 2.36 -4.27 20.12
N GLY A 65 3.35 -5.12 19.84
CA GLY A 65 3.17 -6.30 18.98
C GLY A 65 3.23 -6.04 17.47
N LYS A 66 3.50 -4.82 17.00
CA LYS A 66 3.80 -4.53 15.60
C LYS A 66 5.20 -3.94 15.44
N LYS A 67 5.96 -4.57 14.56
CA LYS A 67 7.36 -4.22 14.26
C LYS A 67 7.54 -4.01 12.76
N LEU A 68 8.53 -3.22 12.40
CA LEU A 68 9.03 -3.08 11.04
C LEU A 68 10.44 -3.64 11.00
N CYS A 69 10.66 -4.68 10.20
CA CYS A 69 11.98 -5.30 10.02
C CYS A 69 12.59 -4.94 8.66
N PHE A 70 13.91 -4.82 8.62
CA PHE A 70 14.71 -4.49 7.43
C PHE A 70 15.89 -5.45 7.31
N SER A 71 16.20 -5.92 6.10
CA SER A 71 17.34 -6.80 5.79
C SER A 71 18.29 -6.14 4.78
N LYS A 72 19.61 -6.39 4.87
CA LYS A 72 20.61 -5.71 4.02
C LYS A 72 20.53 -6.07 2.53
N GLY A 73 19.86 -7.18 2.18
CA GLY A 73 19.63 -7.61 0.79
C GLY A 73 18.23 -7.29 0.26
N ILE A 74 17.41 -6.56 1.02
CA ILE A 74 16.01 -6.25 0.69
C ILE A 74 15.80 -4.74 0.82
N ILE A 75 15.24 -4.11 -0.21
CA ILE A 75 14.87 -2.69 -0.19
C ILE A 75 13.44 -2.55 0.30
N GLY A 76 13.26 -1.82 1.40
CA GLY A 76 11.95 -1.60 2.05
C GLY A 76 11.78 -2.44 3.31
N ALA A 77 10.64 -2.24 3.99
CA ALA A 77 10.27 -3.05 5.13
C ALA A 77 9.85 -4.45 4.66
N LEU A 78 10.17 -5.47 5.46
CA LEU A 78 9.75 -6.83 5.17
C LEU A 78 8.27 -7.01 5.55
N SER A 79 7.54 -7.77 4.73
CA SER A 79 6.26 -8.35 5.14
C SER A 79 6.47 -9.51 6.13
N ASP A 80 5.44 -9.90 6.89
CA ASP A 80 5.49 -11.02 7.85
C ASP A 80 6.00 -12.34 7.23
N GLU A 81 5.61 -12.62 5.98
CA GLU A 81 6.07 -13.80 5.23
C GLU A 81 7.57 -13.73 4.94
N GLN A 82 8.07 -12.55 4.56
CA GLN A 82 9.49 -12.33 4.29
C GLN A 82 10.32 -12.37 5.59
N GLU A 83 9.79 -11.91 6.71
CA GLU A 83 10.48 -12.02 8.00
C GLU A 83 10.76 -13.49 8.33
N THR A 84 9.79 -14.37 8.09
CA THR A 84 9.92 -15.81 8.35
C THR A 84 11.03 -16.45 7.50
N ILE A 85 11.26 -15.95 6.29
CA ILE A 85 12.22 -16.50 5.33
C ILE A 85 13.63 -15.90 5.53
N TYR A 86 13.71 -14.60 5.79
CA TYR A 86 14.95 -13.83 5.70
C TYR A 86 15.48 -13.32 7.03
N CYS A 87 14.75 -13.49 8.14
CA CYS A 87 15.20 -13.04 9.46
C CYS A 87 15.61 -14.22 10.37
N PRO A 88 16.79 -14.84 10.16
CA PRO A 88 17.27 -15.90 11.06
C PRO A 88 17.59 -15.35 12.46
N THR A 89 18.00 -14.08 12.55
CA THR A 89 18.23 -13.36 13.80
C THR A 89 17.76 -11.92 13.65
N THR A 90 17.19 -11.35 14.71
CA THR A 90 16.70 -9.97 14.75
C THR A 90 17.49 -9.17 15.77
N VAL A 91 17.98 -8.00 15.36
CA VAL A 91 18.60 -7.01 16.24
C VAL A 91 17.74 -5.75 16.30
N PRO A 92 17.69 -5.04 17.44
CA PRO A 92 16.97 -3.78 17.53
C PRO A 92 17.59 -2.74 16.59
N LEU A 93 16.73 -2.00 15.89
CA LEU A 93 17.11 -0.86 15.06
C LEU A 93 16.92 0.42 15.86
N GLU A 94 18.02 1.00 16.34
CA GLU A 94 18.01 2.34 16.94
C GLU A 94 18.12 3.38 15.82
N SER A 95 17.07 4.16 15.61
CA SER A 95 17.06 5.20 14.58
C SER A 95 16.16 6.36 15.01
N PRO A 96 16.72 7.40 15.65
CA PRO A 96 15.93 8.51 16.19
C PRO A 96 15.17 9.28 15.10
N GLY A 97 15.65 9.26 13.86
CA GLY A 97 14.95 9.86 12.73
C GLY A 97 13.77 9.02 12.21
N LEU A 98 13.85 7.69 12.32
CA LEU A 98 12.75 6.80 11.95
C LEU A 98 11.68 6.78 13.06
N GLU A 99 12.10 6.73 14.32
CA GLU A 99 11.23 6.80 15.50
C GLU A 99 10.32 8.03 15.44
N LYS A 100 10.88 9.23 15.22
CA LYS A 100 10.10 10.47 15.06
C LYS A 100 9.09 10.43 13.92
N ARG A 101 9.41 9.75 12.80
CA ARG A 101 8.48 9.61 11.68
C ARG A 101 7.35 8.65 12.03
N LEU A 102 7.67 7.56 12.72
CA LEU A 102 6.69 6.58 13.18
C LEU A 102 5.74 7.19 14.20
N GLU A 103 6.24 8.01 15.14
CA GLU A 103 5.42 8.78 16.08
C GLU A 103 4.39 9.67 15.34
N GLY A 104 4.82 10.39 14.31
CA GLY A 104 3.93 11.21 13.49
C GLY A 104 2.86 10.38 12.76
N TRP A 105 3.23 9.23 12.20
CA TRP A 105 2.29 8.30 11.57
C TRP A 105 1.27 7.72 12.54
N MET A 106 1.64 7.47 13.80
CA MET A 106 0.73 6.95 14.81
C MET A 106 -0.29 7.96 15.33
N ALA A 107 0.02 9.26 15.22
CA ALA A 107 -0.86 10.33 15.68
C ALA A 107 -1.89 10.79 14.62
N SER A 108 -1.85 10.23 13.41
CA SER A 108 -2.74 10.54 12.28
C SER A 108 -3.92 9.59 12.23
#